data_AF-A0A239TBE0-F1
#
_entry.id   AF-A0A239TBE0-F1
#
_cell.length_a   1.000
_cell.length_b   1.000
_cell.length_c   1.000
_cell.angle_alpha   90.00
_cell.angle_beta   90.00
_cell.angle_gamma   90.00
#
_symmetry.space_group_name_H-M   'P 1'
#
loop_
_entity.id
_entity.type
_entity.pdbx_description
1 polymer ?
#
loop_
_entity_poly.entity_id
_entity_poly.type
_entity_poly.pdbx_seq_one_letter_code
_entity_poly.pdbx_strand_id
1 'polypeptide(L)'
;MWYAEILLMIYVMVLFCSGAFFSDLSSTQYQVDAEAVRLASCLMQVQERSRNYRYLENNDFRPMCYVYKDKYVIKNKQGEDSEIYYLPNGIRTNFFDTANCYVFRQNSLYGNLPNKTIKIYKDNAVRYIIINRVGRIRISRFYEEPS
;
A
#
# COMPACT_ATOMS: atom_id res chain seq x y z
N MET A 1 -23.94 -46.50 19.13
CA MET A 1 -24.51 -45.13 19.19
C MET A 1 -23.46 -44.07 19.57
N TRP A 2 -22.54 -44.36 20.50
CA TRP A 2 -21.42 -43.46 20.88
C TRP A 2 -20.55 -42.91 19.72
N TYR A 3 -20.23 -43.73 18.72
CA TYR A 3 -19.33 -43.32 17.61
C TYR A 3 -19.89 -42.19 16.73
N ALA A 4 -21.21 -42.16 16.52
CA ALA A 4 -21.86 -41.13 15.70
C ALA A 4 -21.87 -39.76 16.41
N GLU A 5 -22.05 -39.75 17.73
CA GLU A 5 -22.03 -38.53 18.54
C GLU A 5 -20.62 -37.92 18.60
N ILE A 6 -19.57 -38.74 18.70
CA ILE A 6 -18.19 -38.25 18.62
C ILE A 6 -17.91 -37.61 17.26
N LEU A 7 -18.31 -38.25 16.17
CA LEU A 7 -18.12 -37.72 14.82
C LEU A 7 -18.84 -36.39 14.63
N LEU A 8 -20.05 -36.25 15.18
CA LEU A 8 -20.82 -35.02 15.12
C LEU A 8 -20.16 -33.90 15.95
N MET A 9 -19.64 -34.21 17.14
CA MET A 9 -18.90 -33.24 17.97
C MET A 9 -17.61 -32.77 17.30
N ILE A 10 -16.86 -33.67 16.67
CA ILE A 10 -15.66 -33.31 15.91
C ILE A 10 -16.02 -32.42 14.72
N TYR A 11 -17.08 -32.77 13.98
CA TYR A 11 -17.55 -31.97 12.84
C TYR A 11 -17.97 -30.56 13.25
N VAL A 12 -18.71 -30.44 14.36
CA VAL A 12 -19.11 -29.14 14.92
C VAL A 12 -17.90 -28.32 15.37
N MET A 13 -16.93 -28.92 16.08
CA MET A 13 -15.69 -28.23 16.44
C MET A 13 -14.91 -27.73 15.22
N VAL A 14 -14.78 -28.55 14.17
CA VAL A 14 -14.09 -28.15 12.94
C VAL A 14 -14.80 -26.97 12.27
N LEU A 15 -16.13 -26.94 12.25
CA LEU A 15 -16.90 -25.82 11.72
C LEU A 15 -16.67 -24.52 12.52
N PHE A 16 -16.66 -24.60 13.85
CA PHE A 16 -16.40 -23.42 14.69
C PHE A 16 -14.96 -22.91 14.56
N CYS A 17 -13.97 -23.79 14.55
CA CYS A 17 -12.56 -23.40 14.40
C CYS A 17 -12.27 -22.83 13.00
N SER A 18 -12.84 -23.41 11.95
CA SER A 18 -12.71 -22.86 10.60
C SER A 18 -13.40 -21.50 10.47
N GLY A 19 -14.60 -21.33 11.02
CA GLY A 19 -15.32 -20.05 11.03
C GLY A 19 -14.52 -18.91 11.68
N ALA A 20 -13.94 -19.15 12.86
CA ALA A 20 -13.11 -18.17 13.55
C ALA A 20 -11.83 -17.81 12.77
N PHE A 21 -11.19 -18.81 12.15
CA PHE A 21 -10.03 -18.59 11.29
C PHE A 21 -10.37 -17.74 10.05
N PHE A 22 -11.52 -17.98 9.42
CA PHE A 22 -11.97 -17.21 8.26
C PHE A 22 -12.31 -15.75 8.61
N SER A 23 -12.92 -15.50 9.78
CA SER A 23 -13.19 -14.11 10.21
C SER A 23 -11.90 -13.33 10.44
N ASP A 24 -10.89 -13.93 11.07
CA ASP A 24 -9.61 -13.27 11.31
C ASP A 24 -8.86 -13.01 10.00
N LEU A 25 -8.85 -13.98 9.08
CA LEU A 25 -8.25 -13.80 7.76
C LEU A 25 -8.95 -12.71 6.93
N SER A 26 -10.28 -12.64 6.96
CA SER A 26 -11.03 -11.62 6.23
C SER A 26 -10.81 -10.21 6.83
N SER A 27 -10.69 -10.10 8.15
CA SER A 27 -10.41 -8.83 8.82
C SER A 27 -9.00 -8.30 8.49
N THR A 28 -7.99 -9.18 8.47
CA THR A 28 -6.61 -8.82 8.10
C THR A 28 -6.51 -8.42 6.63
N GLN A 29 -7.21 -9.13 5.73
CA GLN A 29 -7.32 -8.74 4.32
C GLN A 29 -7.96 -7.36 4.15
N TYR A 30 -9.04 -7.07 4.87
CA TYR A 30 -9.71 -5.77 4.81
C TYR A 30 -8.79 -4.64 5.28
N GLN A 31 -8.02 -4.84 6.35
CA GLN A 31 -7.06 -3.85 6.84
C GLN A 31 -5.95 -3.55 5.81
N VAL A 32 -5.40 -4.59 5.18
CA VAL A 32 -4.39 -4.42 4.12
C VAL A 32 -4.97 -3.71 2.90
N ASP A 33 -6.22 -4.02 2.53
CA ASP A 33 -6.91 -3.38 1.41
C ASP A 33 -7.17 -1.89 1.68
N ALA A 34 -7.64 -1.56 2.88
CA ALA A 34 -7.86 -0.18 3.31
C ALA A 34 -6.55 0.62 3.28
N GLU A 35 -5.44 0.07 3.79
CA GLU A 35 -4.14 0.74 3.74
C GLU A 35 -3.59 0.87 2.32
N ALA A 36 -3.81 -0.13 1.46
CA ALA A 36 -3.43 -0.04 0.06
C ALA A 36 -4.17 1.09 -0.66
N VAL A 37 -5.47 1.24 -0.42
CA VAL A 37 -6.28 2.35 -0.96
C VAL A 37 -5.82 3.69 -0.40
N ARG A 38 -5.50 3.76 0.90
CA ARG A 38 -5.01 4.98 1.55
C ARG A 38 -3.68 5.43 0.97
N LEU A 39 -2.71 4.52 0.84
CA LEU A 39 -1.41 4.83 0.26
C LEU A 39 -1.51 5.19 -1.23
N ALA A 40 -2.35 4.48 -2.00
CA ALA A 40 -2.60 4.82 -3.40
C ALA A 40 -3.22 6.22 -3.55
N SER A 41 -4.23 6.54 -2.73
CA SER A 41 -4.86 7.87 -2.70
C SER A 41 -3.85 8.97 -2.33
N CYS A 42 -2.98 8.70 -1.37
CA CYS A 42 -1.88 9.60 -1.00
C CYS A 42 -0.93 9.87 -2.19
N LEU A 43 -0.50 8.82 -2.89
CA LEU A 43 0.35 8.96 -4.08
C LEU A 43 -0.35 9.73 -5.21
N MET A 44 -1.65 9.50 -5.41
CA MET A 44 -2.46 10.26 -6.37
C MET A 44 -2.56 11.74 -5.99
N GLN A 45 -2.76 12.07 -4.71
CA GLN A 45 -2.75 13.46 -4.24
C GLN A 45 -1.38 14.14 -4.45
N VAL A 46 -0.27 13.43 -4.20
CA VAL A 46 1.08 13.93 -4.49
C VAL A 46 1.27 14.20 -5.99
N GLN A 47 0.74 13.31 -6.84
CA GLN A 47 0.76 13.48 -8.30
C GLN A 47 -0.08 14.68 -8.76
N GLU A 48 -1.29 14.86 -8.23
CA GLU A 48 -2.15 16.03 -8.52
C GLU A 48 -1.51 17.33 -8.05
N ARG A 49 -0.93 17.35 -6.84
CA ARG A 49 -0.18 18.49 -6.34
C ARG A 49 1.00 18.83 -7.24
N SER A 50 1.74 17.82 -7.73
CA SER A 50 2.84 18.02 -8.70
C SER A 50 2.37 18.70 -9.99
N ARG A 51 1.13 18.42 -10.45
CA ARG A 51 0.53 19.13 -11.58
C ARG A 51 0.24 20.59 -11.26
N ASN A 52 -0.27 20.87 -10.06
CA ASN A 52 -0.65 22.21 -9.65
C ASN A 52 0.56 23.12 -9.38
N TYR A 53 1.67 22.58 -8.88
CA TYR A 53 2.92 23.33 -8.68
C TYR A 53 3.53 23.89 -9.97
N ARG A 54 3.16 23.34 -11.13
CA ARG A 54 3.55 23.89 -12.45
C ARG A 54 3.07 25.34 -12.67
N TYR A 55 2.00 25.75 -11.98
CA TYR A 55 1.39 27.08 -12.12
C TYR A 55 1.90 28.11 -11.09
N LEU A 56 2.84 27.74 -10.22
CA LEU A 56 3.43 28.64 -9.22
C LEU A 56 4.75 29.25 -9.72
N GLU A 57 4.98 30.51 -9.37
CA GLU A 57 6.14 31.32 -9.83
C GLU A 57 7.50 30.75 -9.40
N ASN A 58 7.58 30.02 -8.28
CA ASN A 58 8.77 29.28 -7.83
C ASN A 58 8.69 27.79 -8.21
N ASN A 59 9.12 27.48 -9.44
CA ASN A 59 8.87 26.22 -10.16
C ASN A 59 9.80 25.04 -9.79
N ASP A 60 10.66 25.18 -8.78
CA ASP A 60 11.67 24.17 -8.45
C ASP A 60 11.23 23.17 -7.38
N PHE A 61 10.16 23.46 -6.63
CA PHE A 61 9.66 22.52 -5.63
C PHE A 61 8.86 21.39 -6.26
N ARG A 62 9.22 20.15 -5.92
CA ARG A 62 8.53 18.93 -6.36
C ARG A 62 8.03 18.17 -5.13
N PRO A 63 6.73 17.89 -5.01
CA PRO A 63 6.24 17.11 -3.90
C PRO A 63 6.81 15.68 -4.00
N MET A 64 7.25 15.16 -2.86
CA MET A 64 7.92 13.86 -2.76
C MET A 64 7.25 13.00 -1.71
N CYS A 65 7.13 11.70 -1.98
CA CYS A 65 6.69 10.71 -1.01
C CYS A 65 7.84 9.74 -0.72
N TYR A 66 8.23 9.64 0.56
CA TYR A 66 9.21 8.67 1.03
C TYR A 66 8.46 7.51 1.69
N VAL A 67 8.66 6.29 1.19
CA VAL A 67 8.03 5.09 1.74
C VAL A 67 9.08 4.33 2.55
N TYR A 68 8.80 4.15 3.83
CA TYR A 68 9.56 3.31 4.76
C TYR A 68 8.72 2.12 5.19
N LYS A 69 9.37 1.13 5.80
CA LYS A 69 8.76 -0.14 6.22
C LYS A 69 7.57 0.03 7.18
N ASP A 70 7.62 1.05 8.02
CA ASP A 70 6.73 1.32 9.15
C ASP A 70 5.97 2.66 9.02
N LYS A 71 6.38 3.53 8.10
CA LYS A 71 5.74 4.82 7.84
C LYS A 71 5.95 5.30 6.41
N TYR A 72 5.15 6.26 5.98
CA TYR A 72 5.45 7.04 4.78
C TYR A 72 5.42 8.53 5.12
N VAL A 73 6.31 9.29 4.50
CA VAL A 73 6.50 10.72 4.75
C VAL A 73 6.27 11.48 3.46
N ILE A 74 5.30 12.39 3.47
CA ILE A 74 5.00 13.26 2.35
C ILE A 74 5.65 14.61 2.61
N LYS A 75 6.50 15.08 1.69
CA LYS A 75 7.03 16.44 1.72
C LYS A 75 6.24 17.29 0.73
N ASN A 76 5.42 18.20 1.27
CA ASN A 76 4.47 18.98 0.49
C ASN A 76 4.93 20.39 0.16
N LYS A 77 5.84 20.98 0.93
CA LYS A 77 6.41 22.31 0.70
C LYS A 77 7.90 22.34 0.98
N GLN A 78 8.58 23.34 0.43
CA GLN A 78 9.98 23.64 0.72
C GLN A 78 10.05 24.19 2.16
N GLY A 79 10.67 23.45 3.07
CA GLY A 79 11.03 23.96 4.39
C GLY A 79 10.20 23.50 5.59
N GLU A 80 8.86 23.39 5.53
CA GLU A 80 8.10 23.33 6.80
C GLU A 80 6.96 22.30 6.95
N ASP A 81 6.35 21.75 5.90
CA ASP A 81 5.22 20.81 6.07
C ASP A 81 5.54 19.41 5.52
N SER A 82 6.02 18.52 6.40
CA SER A 82 6.09 17.09 6.13
C SER A 82 5.02 16.33 6.91
N GLU A 83 4.09 15.71 6.20
CA GLU A 83 3.07 14.84 6.80
C GLU A 83 3.68 13.44 7.00
N ILE A 84 3.70 12.97 8.24
CA ILE A 84 4.20 11.63 8.58
C ILE A 84 3.00 10.75 8.89
N TYR A 85 2.86 9.66 8.13
CA TYR A 85 1.83 8.66 8.34
C TYR A 85 2.46 7.36 8.81
N TYR A 86 2.11 6.97 10.03
CA TYR A 86 2.50 5.68 10.58
C TYR A 86 1.52 4.60 10.10
N LEU A 87 2.07 3.43 9.75
CA LEU A 87 1.26 2.27 9.41
C LEU A 87 0.63 1.68 10.68
N PRO A 88 -0.63 1.21 10.61
CA PRO A 88 -1.27 0.54 11.74
C PRO A 88 -0.51 -0.72 12.17
N ASN A 89 -0.67 -1.10 13.45
CA ASN A 89 0.05 -2.23 14.04
C ASN A 89 -0.04 -3.52 13.20
N GLY A 90 1.14 -4.06 12.86
CA GLY A 90 1.31 -5.30 12.09
C GLY A 90 1.34 -5.12 10.58
N ILE A 91 0.93 -3.96 10.04
CA ILE A 91 1.02 -3.68 8.60
C ILE A 91 2.41 -3.13 8.30
N ARG A 92 3.04 -3.70 7.27
CA ARG A 92 4.38 -3.30 6.82
C ARG A 92 4.39 -3.08 5.33
N THR A 93 5.29 -2.23 4.89
CA THR A 93 5.58 -2.05 3.47
C THR A 93 6.93 -2.68 3.12
N ASN A 94 7.07 -3.07 1.87
CA ASN A 94 8.36 -3.37 1.27
C ASN A 94 8.41 -2.80 -0.14
N PHE A 95 9.59 -2.45 -0.61
CA PHE A 95 9.82 -1.94 -1.96
C PHE A 95 10.86 -2.83 -2.63
N PHE A 96 10.60 -3.16 -3.90
CA PHE A 96 11.48 -4.05 -4.66
C PHE A 96 12.61 -3.30 -5.38
N ASP A 97 12.50 -1.98 -5.47
CA ASP A 97 13.54 -1.09 -5.98
C ASP A 97 14.39 -0.52 -4.85
N THR A 98 15.65 -0.18 -5.14
CA THR A 98 16.56 0.54 -4.22
C THR A 98 16.11 1.98 -3.90
N ALA A 99 15.13 2.52 -4.62
CA ALA A 99 14.62 3.87 -4.41
C ALA A 99 13.34 3.87 -3.56
N ASN A 100 13.47 4.32 -2.32
CA ASN A 100 12.38 4.57 -1.37
C ASN A 100 11.70 5.95 -1.56
N CYS A 101 12.18 6.75 -2.51
CA CYS A 101 11.68 8.08 -2.82
C CYS A 101 10.88 8.08 -4.13
N TYR A 102 9.65 8.54 -4.05
CA TYR A 102 8.71 8.64 -5.15
C TYR A 102 8.45 10.11 -5.43
N VAL A 103 8.95 10.58 -6.57
CA VAL A 103 8.77 11.95 -7.03
C VAL A 103 7.98 11.90 -8.33
N PHE A 104 6.93 12.71 -8.42
CA PHE A 104 6.14 12.85 -9.65
C PHE A 104 6.51 14.13 -10.37
N ARG A 105 6.53 14.08 -11.71
CA ARG A 105 6.56 15.25 -12.59
C ARG A 105 5.31 15.22 -13.45
N GLN A 106 4.34 16.05 -13.10
CA GLN A 106 3.05 16.13 -13.79
C GLN A 106 2.33 14.78 -13.80
N ASN A 107 2.51 13.99 -14.85
CA ASN A 107 1.85 12.71 -15.05
C ASN A 107 2.78 11.53 -14.85
N SER A 108 4.10 11.70 -14.94
CA SER A 108 5.06 10.60 -14.90
C SER A 108 5.83 10.55 -13.59
N LEU A 109 6.39 9.38 -13.31
CA LEU A 109 7.48 9.27 -12.34
C LEU A 109 8.64 10.15 -12.82
N TYR A 110 9.20 10.93 -11.90
CA TYR A 110 10.29 11.85 -12.20
C TYR A 110 11.51 11.08 -12.72
N GLY A 111 12.20 11.66 -13.70
CA GLY A 111 13.46 11.09 -14.20
C GLY A 111 13.33 9.83 -15.06
N ASN A 112 12.15 9.49 -15.60
CA ASN A 112 11.95 8.26 -16.37
C ASN A 112 12.27 6.99 -15.58
N LEU A 113 12.06 7.02 -14.26
CA LEU A 113 12.23 5.85 -13.41
C LEU A 113 11.39 4.68 -13.94
N PRO A 114 11.89 3.43 -13.78
CA PRO A 114 11.16 2.23 -14.18
C PRO A 114 9.84 2.13 -13.42
N ASN A 115 8.99 1.21 -13.85
CA ASN A 115 7.80 0.86 -13.10
C ASN A 115 8.19 0.53 -11.64
N LYS A 116 7.37 0.92 -10.67
CA LYS A 116 7.67 0.68 -9.25
C LYS A 116 6.58 -0.14 -8.60
N THR A 117 6.98 -1.10 -7.79
CA THR A 117 6.05 -1.95 -7.05
C THR A 117 6.29 -1.80 -5.55
N ILE A 118 5.25 -1.42 -4.81
CA ILE A 118 5.23 -1.34 -3.35
C ILE A 118 4.39 -2.51 -2.84
N LYS A 119 4.96 -3.36 -2.00
CA LYS A 119 4.25 -4.41 -1.28
C LYS A 119 3.71 -3.86 0.03
N ILE A 120 2.45 -4.11 0.32
CA ILE A 120 1.81 -3.87 1.61
C ILE A 120 1.35 -5.22 2.13
N TYR A 121 1.74 -5.57 3.34
CA TYR A 121 1.42 -6.87 3.90
C TYR A 121 1.21 -6.83 5.40
N LYS A 122 0.39 -7.77 5.86
CA LYS A 122 0.20 -8.11 7.27
C LYS A 122 -0.11 -9.60 7.31
N ASP A 123 0.67 -10.35 8.08
CA ASP A 123 0.58 -11.81 8.16
C ASP A 123 0.62 -12.45 6.76
N ASN A 124 -0.45 -13.13 6.33
CA ASN A 124 -0.58 -13.73 5.01
C ASN A 124 -1.30 -12.84 3.98
N ALA A 125 -1.88 -11.71 4.40
CA ALA A 125 -2.56 -10.77 3.51
C ALA A 125 -1.55 -9.86 2.82
N VAL A 126 -1.64 -9.77 1.49
CA VAL A 126 -0.73 -8.97 0.66
C VAL A 126 -1.48 -8.22 -0.43
N ARG A 127 -1.07 -6.97 -0.63
CA ARG A 127 -1.41 -6.15 -1.79
C ARG A 127 -0.18 -5.48 -2.37
N TYR A 128 -0.23 -5.20 -3.66
CA TYR A 128 0.83 -4.54 -4.40
C TYR A 128 0.28 -3.25 -5.00
N ILE A 129 0.97 -2.13 -4.78
CA ILE A 129 0.72 -0.89 -5.48
C ILE A 129 1.75 -0.80 -6.59
N ILE A 130 1.28 -0.76 -7.84
CA ILE A 130 2.14 -0.66 -9.01
C ILE A 130 1.97 0.75 -9.57
N ILE A 131 3.10 1.42 -9.75
CA ILE A 131 3.19 2.75 -10.33
C ILE A 131 3.95 2.61 -11.64
N ASN A 132 3.25 2.76 -12.76
CA ASN A 132 3.93 2.71 -14.05
C ASN A 132 4.76 3.98 -14.28
N ARG A 133 5.76 3.93 -15.16
CA ARG A 133 6.57 5.09 -15.59
C ARG A 133 5.74 6.29 -16.02
N VAL A 134 4.58 6.05 -16.64
CA VAL A 134 3.59 7.08 -17.04
C VAL A 134 2.73 7.57 -15.84
N GLY A 135 3.15 7.27 -14.61
CA GLY A 135 2.49 7.63 -13.34
C GLY A 135 1.06 7.11 -13.18
N ARG A 136 0.72 5.99 -13.81
CA ARG A 136 -0.53 5.28 -13.51
C ARG A 136 -0.34 4.45 -12.25
N ILE A 137 -1.15 4.72 -11.23
CA ILE A 137 -1.14 4.02 -9.95
C ILE A 137 -2.28 2.99 -9.96
N ARG A 138 -1.98 1.72 -9.69
CA ARG A 138 -2.96 0.64 -9.59
C ARG A 138 -2.68 -0.24 -8.38
N ILE A 139 -3.74 -0.83 -7.83
CA ILE A 139 -3.64 -1.82 -6.76
C ILE A 139 -3.86 -3.20 -7.38
N SER A 140 -2.95 -4.12 -7.11
CA SER A 140 -2.98 -5.51 -7.59
C SER A 140 -2.87 -6.49 -6.42
N ARG A 141 -3.43 -7.68 -6.64
CA ARG A 141 -3.24 -8.82 -5.74
C ARG A 141 -1.96 -9.58 -6.05
N PHE A 142 -1.43 -9.40 -7.25
CA PHE A 142 -0.26 -10.12 -7.76
C PHE A 142 0.94 -9.19 -7.85
N TYR A 143 2.12 -9.76 -7.61
CA TYR A 143 3.36 -9.08 -7.88
C TYR A 143 3.51 -8.91 -9.39
N GLU A 144 3.85 -7.70 -9.82
CA GLU A 144 4.28 -7.45 -11.18
C GLU A 144 5.69 -6.91 -11.15
N GLU A 145 6.52 -7.54 -11.99
CA GLU A 145 7.93 -7.21 -12.09
C GLU A 145 8.08 -5.84 -12.75
N PRO A 146 8.93 -4.96 -12.19
CA PRO A 146 9.13 -3.63 -12.73
C PRO A 146 9.82 -3.73 -14.10
N SER A 147 9.07 -3.43 -15.17
CA SER A 147 9.55 -3.30 -16.56
C SER A 147 9.96 -1.87 -16.93
#